data_AF-A0A1F8SM18-F1
#
_entry.id   AF-A0A1F8SM18-F1
#
_cell.length_a   1.000
_cell.length_b   1.000
_cell.length_c   1.000
_cell.angle_alpha   90.00
_cell.angle_beta   90.00
_cell.angle_gamma   90.00
#
_symmetry.space_group_name_H-M   'P 1'
#
loop_
_entity.id
_entity.type
_entity.pdbx_description
1 polymer ?
#
loop_
_entity_poly.entity_id
_entity_poly.type
_entity_poly.pdbx_seq_one_letter_code
_entity_poly.pdbx_strand_id
1 'polypeptide(L)'
;MSDVNDEMKAVADYAIKSAKERFKQDLDFSEESIAKLDNILGQIYWGFSGHGKDVGEGGVIFNTAIIWGSYLGEYMRLKWGGTWVRKGSDTIVSIINTEFSPISLVYHKITSHPEYSAENYLVETKRIIDTSALLPQQPQNLFKNINQLNKQISVKPTKRPVKINKDLLLILGGIGGSLLVIIAFIIGYINISKGGIAAFGLFTSATSTNTSIPTQVVLPSATTFSTDTPSPTVTLLAT
;
A
#
# COMPACT_ATOMS: atom_id res chain seq x y z
N MET A 1 11.42 -15.92 10.96
CA MET A 1 10.16 -15.58 10.27
C MET A 1 9.88 -14.14 10.58
N SER A 2 9.62 -13.29 9.59
CA SER A 2 9.12 -11.93 9.82
C SER A 2 7.73 -12.02 10.46
N ASP A 3 7.45 -11.11 11.40
CA ASP A 3 6.12 -10.99 12.01
C ASP A 3 5.13 -10.52 10.93
N VAL A 4 3.99 -11.19 10.84
CA VAL A 4 2.92 -10.85 9.90
C VAL A 4 2.42 -9.42 10.13
N ASN A 5 2.49 -8.91 11.37
CA ASN A 5 2.10 -7.54 11.68
C ASN A 5 3.04 -6.52 11.01
N ASP A 6 4.35 -6.77 11.05
CA ASP A 6 5.35 -5.91 10.40
C ASP A 6 5.26 -6.00 8.88
N GLU A 7 5.04 -7.22 8.35
CA GLU A 7 4.83 -7.44 6.91
C GLU A 7 3.63 -6.64 6.40
N MET A 8 2.48 -6.77 7.06
CA MET A 8 1.24 -6.12 6.62
C MET A 8 1.29 -4.61 6.81
N LYS A 9 1.95 -4.12 7.86
CA LYS A 9 2.22 -2.69 8.02
C LYS A 9 3.06 -2.14 6.88
N ALA A 10 4.15 -2.82 6.50
CA ALA A 10 5.00 -2.39 5.40
C ALA A 10 4.24 -2.35 4.06
N VAL A 11 3.33 -3.31 3.84
CA VAL A 11 2.47 -3.32 2.65
C VAL A 11 1.45 -2.16 2.68
N ALA A 12 0.89 -1.82 3.84
CA ALA A 12 0.03 -0.65 3.99
C ALA A 12 0.77 0.67 3.74
N ASP A 13 1.99 0.81 4.25
CA ASP A 13 2.85 1.98 3.99
C ASP A 13 3.14 2.10 2.47
N TYR A 14 3.33 0.98 1.77
CA TYR A 14 3.46 0.96 0.31
C TYR A 14 2.17 1.38 -0.41
N ALA A 15 0.99 1.03 0.13
CA ALA A 15 -0.29 1.49 -0.42
C ALA A 15 -0.43 3.01 -0.35
N ILE A 16 -0.02 3.64 0.77
CA ILE A 16 0.00 5.11 0.92
C ILE A 16 0.89 5.76 -0.14
N LYS A 17 2.11 5.24 -0.29
CA LYS A 17 3.04 5.73 -1.31
C LYS A 17 2.44 5.60 -2.72
N SER A 18 1.84 4.45 -3.01
CA SER A 18 1.21 4.16 -4.30
C SER A 18 0.01 5.08 -4.58
N ALA A 19 -0.80 5.39 -3.56
CA ALA A 19 -1.92 6.33 -3.69
C ALA A 19 -1.44 7.71 -4.15
N LYS A 20 -0.40 8.23 -3.51
CA LYS A 20 0.17 9.54 -3.84
C LYS A 20 0.80 9.56 -5.22
N GLU A 21 1.62 8.55 -5.53
CA GLU A 21 2.38 8.52 -6.78
C GLU A 21 1.49 8.25 -8.00
N ARG A 22 0.57 7.28 -7.90
CA ARG A 22 -0.21 6.78 -9.04
C ARG A 22 -1.59 7.41 -9.16
N PHE A 23 -2.27 7.63 -8.04
CA PHE A 23 -3.66 8.12 -8.02
C PHE A 23 -3.77 9.59 -7.63
N LYS A 24 -2.66 10.23 -7.26
CA LYS A 24 -2.61 11.63 -6.80
C LYS A 24 -3.53 11.88 -5.60
N GLN A 25 -3.68 10.87 -4.74
CA GLN A 25 -4.46 10.95 -3.51
C GLN A 25 -3.57 10.73 -2.30
N ASP A 26 -3.76 11.55 -1.27
CA ASP A 26 -3.04 11.41 0.00
C ASP A 26 -3.84 10.55 0.96
N LEU A 27 -3.20 9.50 1.49
CA LEU A 27 -3.77 8.55 2.43
C LEU A 27 -2.95 8.56 3.71
N ASP A 28 -3.61 8.67 4.85
CA ASP A 28 -2.97 8.94 6.15
C ASP A 28 -3.63 8.19 7.32
N PHE A 29 -4.44 7.18 7.02
CA PHE A 29 -5.29 6.44 7.96
C PHE A 29 -6.34 7.31 8.68
N SER A 30 -6.69 8.48 8.14
CA SER A 30 -7.84 9.25 8.61
C SER A 30 -9.16 8.66 8.10
N GLU A 31 -10.28 9.07 8.71
CA GLU A 31 -11.63 8.71 8.24
C GLU A 31 -11.86 9.22 6.80
N GLU A 32 -11.39 10.43 6.48
CA GLU A 32 -11.51 11.00 5.13
C GLU A 32 -10.74 10.18 4.08
N SER A 33 -9.66 9.52 4.49
CA SER A 33 -8.87 8.66 3.62
C SER A 33 -9.59 7.36 3.22
N ILE A 34 -10.67 6.97 3.90
CA ILE A 34 -11.52 5.84 3.49
C ILE A 34 -12.30 6.16 2.21
N ALA A 35 -12.86 7.37 2.09
CA ALA A 35 -13.55 7.78 0.87
C ALA A 35 -12.58 7.86 -0.32
N LYS A 36 -11.34 8.32 -0.08
CA LYS A 36 -10.25 8.31 -1.06
C LYS A 36 -9.88 6.89 -1.48
N LEU A 37 -9.71 5.98 -0.53
CA LEU A 37 -9.48 4.57 -0.80
C LEU A 37 -10.58 3.98 -1.69
N ASP A 38 -11.86 4.23 -1.39
CA ASP A 38 -12.96 3.73 -2.20
C ASP A 38 -12.91 4.26 -3.65
N ASN A 39 -12.51 5.52 -3.85
CA ASN A 39 -12.28 6.11 -5.16
C ASN A 39 -11.15 5.40 -5.92
N ILE A 40 -10.00 5.17 -5.26
CA ILE A 40 -8.86 4.43 -5.83
C ILE A 40 -9.29 3.03 -6.27
N LEU A 41 -10.00 2.31 -5.42
CA LEU A 41 -10.47 0.96 -5.72
C LEU A 41 -11.46 0.94 -6.90
N GLY A 42 -12.28 1.98 -7.04
CA GLY A 42 -13.12 2.18 -8.22
C GLY A 42 -12.29 2.36 -9.50
N GLN A 43 -11.24 3.17 -9.47
CA GLN A 43 -10.33 3.34 -10.61
C GLN A 43 -9.62 2.03 -10.98
N ILE A 44 -9.19 1.25 -9.98
CA ILE A 44 -8.56 -0.05 -10.17
C ILE A 44 -9.53 -1.05 -10.81
N TYR A 45 -10.78 -1.12 -10.33
CA TYR A 45 -11.81 -1.96 -10.92
C TYR A 45 -11.98 -1.66 -12.41
N TRP A 46 -12.11 -0.38 -12.78
CA TRP A 46 -12.21 0.02 -14.18
C TRP A 46 -10.95 -0.34 -14.98
N GLY A 47 -9.77 -0.20 -14.38
CA GLY A 47 -8.50 -0.64 -14.98
C GLY A 47 -8.46 -2.15 -15.30
N PHE A 48 -9.10 -2.99 -14.49
CA PHE A 48 -9.18 -4.43 -14.74
C PHE A 48 -10.36 -4.88 -15.60
N SER A 49 -11.39 -4.03 -15.76
CA SER A 49 -12.65 -4.37 -16.43
C SER A 49 -12.54 -4.79 -17.91
N GLY A 50 -11.36 -4.61 -18.54
CA GLY A 50 -11.07 -5.04 -19.91
C GLY A 50 -9.96 -6.10 -20.05
N HIS A 51 -9.38 -6.58 -18.94
CA HIS A 51 -8.28 -7.55 -18.98
C HIS A 51 -8.79 -8.96 -18.68
N GLY A 52 -8.27 -9.94 -19.43
CA GLY A 52 -8.52 -11.35 -19.20
C GLY A 52 -7.97 -11.76 -17.83
N LYS A 53 -8.79 -11.57 -16.80
CA LYS A 53 -8.87 -12.32 -15.54
C LYS A 53 -7.67 -13.25 -15.31
N ASP A 54 -6.56 -12.68 -14.85
CA ASP A 54 -5.46 -13.43 -14.26
C ASP A 54 -5.87 -13.78 -12.81
N VAL A 55 -6.87 -14.68 -12.72
CA VAL A 55 -7.59 -15.04 -11.49
C VAL A 55 -6.84 -16.19 -10.84
N GLY A 56 -5.89 -15.86 -9.98
CA GLY A 56 -5.14 -16.84 -9.21
C GLY A 56 -4.43 -16.19 -8.03
N GLU A 57 -4.13 -17.01 -7.02
CA GLU A 57 -3.23 -16.64 -5.94
C GLU A 57 -1.84 -16.31 -6.53
N GLY A 58 -1.30 -15.14 -6.21
CA GLY A 58 -0.08 -14.60 -6.82
C GLY A 58 -0.28 -13.81 -8.12
N GLY A 59 -1.49 -13.77 -8.67
CA GLY A 59 -1.84 -12.93 -9.83
C GLY A 59 -1.86 -11.43 -9.49
N VAL A 60 -1.75 -10.59 -10.51
CA VAL A 60 -1.70 -9.12 -10.37
C VAL A 60 -2.90 -8.58 -9.57
N ILE A 61 -4.09 -9.14 -9.78
CA ILE A 61 -5.31 -8.76 -9.08
C ILE A 61 -5.21 -9.07 -7.59
N PHE A 62 -4.77 -10.27 -7.23
CA PHE A 62 -4.66 -10.69 -5.83
C PHE A 62 -3.59 -9.88 -5.09
N ASN A 63 -2.43 -9.62 -5.72
CA ASN A 63 -1.40 -8.76 -5.15
C ASN A 63 -1.90 -7.32 -4.96
N THR A 64 -2.72 -6.82 -5.89
CA THR A 64 -3.39 -5.52 -5.75
C THR A 64 -4.34 -5.52 -4.56
N ALA A 65 -5.10 -6.59 -4.37
CA ALA A 65 -5.99 -6.74 -3.21
C ALA A 65 -5.21 -6.80 -1.89
N ILE A 66 -4.06 -7.48 -1.86
CA ILE A 66 -3.18 -7.48 -0.69
C ILE A 66 -2.74 -6.05 -0.37
N ILE A 67 -2.28 -5.27 -1.35
CA ILE A 67 -1.79 -3.89 -1.11
C ILE A 67 -2.87 -3.02 -0.46
N TRP A 68 -4.04 -2.91 -1.09
CA TRP A 68 -5.09 -2.00 -0.60
C TRP A 68 -5.86 -2.59 0.60
N GLY A 69 -5.97 -3.91 0.68
CA GLY A 69 -6.54 -4.61 1.84
C GLY A 69 -5.65 -4.47 3.08
N SER A 70 -4.32 -4.39 2.92
CA SER A 70 -3.39 -4.12 4.02
C SER A 70 -3.63 -2.72 4.59
N TYR A 71 -3.81 -1.71 3.73
CA TYR A 71 -4.14 -0.36 4.17
C TYR A 71 -5.44 -0.33 4.98
N LEU A 72 -6.50 -0.96 4.47
CA LEU A 72 -7.78 -1.03 5.18
C LEU A 72 -7.65 -1.79 6.51
N GLY A 73 -6.90 -2.89 6.55
CA GLY A 73 -6.69 -3.64 7.78
C GLY A 73 -5.83 -2.90 8.81
N GLU A 74 -4.79 -2.18 8.39
CA GLU A 74 -4.02 -1.31 9.29
C GLU A 74 -4.86 -0.16 9.83
N TYR A 75 -5.72 0.44 9.01
CA TYR A 75 -6.71 1.42 9.48
C TYR A 75 -7.57 0.81 10.61
N MET A 76 -8.12 -0.39 10.41
CA MET A 76 -8.93 -1.08 11.42
C MET A 76 -8.13 -1.35 12.70
N ARG A 77 -6.86 -1.78 12.59
CA ARG A 77 -5.99 -2.03 13.74
C ARG A 77 -5.66 -0.76 14.52
N LEU A 78 -5.39 0.33 13.83
CA LEU A 78 -5.13 1.63 14.47
C LEU A 78 -6.39 2.16 15.17
N LYS A 79 -7.56 1.93 14.59
CA LYS A 79 -8.83 2.43 15.12
C LYS A 79 -9.38 1.61 16.30
N TRP A 80 -9.32 0.28 16.21
CA TRP A 80 -10.01 -0.63 17.14
C TRP A 80 -9.05 -1.61 17.84
N GLY A 81 -7.75 -1.49 17.61
CA GLY A 81 -6.76 -2.46 18.07
C GLY A 81 -6.80 -3.75 17.24
N GLY A 82 -6.11 -4.77 17.75
CA GLY A 82 -6.05 -6.09 17.12
C GLY A 82 -4.74 -6.38 16.39
N THR A 83 -4.68 -7.55 15.79
CA THR A 83 -3.46 -8.11 15.21
C THR A 83 -3.75 -8.78 13.88
N TRP A 84 -2.77 -8.76 12.98
CA TRP A 84 -2.80 -9.62 11.81
C TRP A 84 -2.51 -11.06 12.23
N VAL A 85 -3.24 -11.99 11.62
CA VAL A 85 -3.09 -13.43 11.83
C VAL A 85 -3.07 -14.10 10.46
N ARG A 86 -2.11 -15.02 10.27
CA ARG A 86 -2.06 -15.89 9.10
C ARG A 86 -2.87 -17.15 9.39
N LYS A 87 -3.88 -17.44 8.57
CA LYS A 87 -4.79 -18.58 8.72
C LYS A 87 -4.84 -19.36 7.41
N GLY A 88 -3.94 -20.33 7.27
CA GLY A 88 -3.69 -21.00 6.00
C GLY A 88 -3.04 -20.05 5.00
N SER A 89 -3.63 -19.92 3.80
CA SER A 89 -3.25 -18.94 2.77
C SER A 89 -3.73 -17.53 3.08
N ASP A 90 -4.72 -17.38 3.97
CA ASP A 90 -5.35 -16.09 4.23
C ASP A 90 -4.60 -15.28 5.27
N THR A 91 -4.59 -13.96 5.09
CA THR A 91 -4.13 -12.99 6.09
C THR A 91 -5.29 -12.13 6.51
N ILE A 92 -5.64 -12.20 7.79
CA ILE A 92 -6.85 -11.62 8.39
C ILE A 92 -6.50 -10.73 9.57
N VAL A 93 -7.36 -9.78 9.89
CA VAL A 93 -7.25 -8.96 11.11
C VAL A 93 -8.13 -9.56 12.20
N SER A 94 -7.58 -9.80 13.37
CA SER A 94 -8.32 -10.25 14.56
C SER A 94 -8.51 -9.09 15.54
N ILE A 95 -9.76 -8.72 15.81
CA ILE A 95 -10.17 -7.62 16.71
C ILE A 95 -11.22 -8.17 17.68
N ILE A 96 -10.95 -8.15 18.99
CA ILE A 96 -11.81 -8.72 20.04
C ILE A 96 -12.29 -10.14 19.67
N ASN A 97 -11.34 -11.02 19.37
CA ASN A 97 -11.56 -12.43 18.97
C ASN A 97 -12.49 -12.61 17.76
N THR A 98 -12.73 -11.54 16.99
CA THR A 98 -13.48 -11.56 15.75
C THR A 98 -12.53 -11.34 14.59
N GLU A 99 -12.61 -12.21 13.59
CA GLU A 99 -11.75 -12.18 12.42
C GLU A 99 -12.38 -11.34 11.32
N PHE A 100 -11.57 -10.58 10.59
CA PHE A 100 -11.99 -9.72 9.49
C PHE A 100 -11.02 -9.90 8.31
N SER A 101 -11.56 -9.94 7.08
CA SER A 101 -10.76 -10.09 5.86
C SER A 101 -10.87 -8.86 4.95
N PRO A 102 -10.14 -7.77 5.26
CA PRO A 102 -10.12 -6.58 4.41
C PRO A 102 -9.53 -6.86 3.02
N ILE A 103 -8.59 -7.80 2.89
CA ILE A 103 -8.04 -8.23 1.59
C ILE A 103 -9.13 -8.88 0.73
N SER A 104 -9.97 -9.75 1.30
CA SER A 104 -11.07 -10.38 0.57
C SER A 104 -12.11 -9.34 0.11
N LEU A 105 -12.47 -8.38 0.98
CA LEU A 105 -13.36 -7.28 0.60
C LEU A 105 -12.82 -6.54 -0.63
N VAL A 106 -11.56 -6.11 -0.58
CA VAL A 106 -10.91 -5.38 -1.67
C VAL A 106 -10.85 -6.23 -2.94
N TYR A 107 -10.47 -7.50 -2.82
CA TYR A 107 -10.44 -8.43 -3.95
C TYR A 107 -11.80 -8.50 -4.64
N HIS A 108 -12.88 -8.68 -3.89
CA HIS A 108 -14.23 -8.71 -4.44
C HIS A 108 -14.61 -7.37 -5.08
N LYS A 109 -14.30 -6.25 -4.42
CA LYS A 109 -14.57 -4.91 -4.95
C LYS A 109 -13.93 -4.67 -6.31
N ILE A 110 -12.67 -5.05 -6.49
CA ILE A 110 -11.92 -4.80 -7.72
C ILE A 110 -12.13 -5.87 -8.82
N THR A 111 -12.92 -6.91 -8.56
CA THR A 111 -13.14 -8.02 -9.51
C THR A 111 -14.58 -8.28 -9.91
N SER A 112 -15.49 -8.34 -8.94
CA SER A 112 -16.86 -8.82 -9.17
C SER A 112 -17.95 -7.99 -8.52
N HIS A 113 -17.61 -7.20 -7.50
CA HIS A 113 -18.55 -6.46 -6.65
C HIS A 113 -18.15 -4.99 -6.50
N PRO A 114 -18.08 -4.20 -7.59
CA PRO A 114 -17.69 -2.78 -7.52
C PRO A 114 -18.58 -1.94 -6.58
N GLU A 115 -19.79 -2.42 -6.29
CA GLU A 115 -20.72 -1.85 -5.32
C GLU A 115 -20.29 -1.98 -3.85
N TYR A 116 -19.33 -2.86 -3.52
CA TYR A 116 -18.78 -2.95 -2.18
C TYR A 116 -18.06 -1.65 -1.83
N SER A 117 -18.17 -1.21 -0.57
CA SER A 117 -17.55 0.01 -0.07
C SER A 117 -16.75 -0.29 1.19
N ALA A 118 -15.57 0.30 1.29
CA ALA A 118 -14.75 0.25 2.49
C ALA A 118 -15.48 0.90 3.68
N GLU A 119 -16.20 1.99 3.46
CA GLU A 119 -17.01 2.66 4.49
C GLU A 119 -18.11 1.74 5.05
N ASN A 120 -18.92 1.14 4.18
CA ASN A 120 -19.96 0.19 4.61
C ASN A 120 -19.38 -1.00 5.36
N TYR A 121 -18.21 -1.49 4.92
CA TYR A 121 -17.50 -2.57 5.60
C TYR A 121 -17.06 -2.18 7.01
N LEU A 122 -16.56 -0.95 7.19
CA LEU A 122 -16.15 -0.43 8.49
C LEU A 122 -17.33 -0.20 9.43
N VAL A 123 -18.45 0.31 8.92
CA VAL A 123 -19.70 0.47 9.70
C VAL A 123 -20.17 -0.88 10.24
N GLU A 124 -20.23 -1.90 9.37
CA GLU A 124 -20.65 -3.23 9.77
C GLU A 124 -19.63 -3.88 10.72
N THR A 125 -18.34 -3.68 10.49
CA THR A 125 -17.30 -4.17 11.40
C THR A 125 -17.43 -3.53 12.78
N LYS A 126 -17.62 -2.22 12.86
CA LYS A 126 -17.83 -1.52 14.14
C LYS A 126 -19.04 -2.08 14.88
N ARG A 127 -20.15 -2.31 14.17
CA ARG A 127 -21.37 -2.91 14.75
C ARG A 127 -21.07 -4.30 15.34
N ILE A 128 -20.29 -5.12 14.65
CA ILE A 128 -19.90 -6.45 15.12
C ILE A 128 -18.97 -6.35 16.34
N ILE A 129 -17.99 -5.47 16.32
CA ILE A 129 -17.05 -5.25 17.44
C ILE A 129 -17.83 -4.79 18.68
N ASP A 130 -18.71 -3.79 18.54
CA ASP A 130 -19.55 -3.28 19.63
C ASP A 130 -20.45 -4.40 20.19
N THR A 131 -21.00 -5.25 19.33
CA THR A 131 -21.84 -6.40 19.75
C THR A 131 -21.03 -7.48 20.47
N SER A 132 -19.85 -7.85 19.94
CA SER A 132 -18.96 -8.85 20.52
C SER A 132 -18.40 -8.41 21.86
N ALA A 133 -18.17 -7.10 22.06
CA ALA A 133 -17.75 -6.57 23.34
C ALA A 133 -18.82 -6.72 24.43
N LEU A 134 -20.11 -6.75 24.06
CA LEU A 134 -21.25 -6.88 24.98
C LEU A 134 -21.64 -8.33 25.27
N LEU A 135 -21.22 -9.29 24.43
CA LEU A 135 -21.62 -10.70 24.52
C LEU A 135 -20.39 -11.61 24.52
N PRO A 136 -20.02 -12.21 25.66
CA PRO A 136 -18.99 -13.23 25.65
C PRO A 136 -19.54 -14.50 24.98
N GLN A 137 -19.02 -14.82 23.79
CA GLN A 137 -19.12 -16.07 22.99
C GLN A 137 -20.07 -16.05 21.76
N GLN A 138 -19.49 -15.87 20.55
CA GLN A 138 -19.52 -16.78 19.38
C GLN A 138 -19.36 -16.04 18.02
N PRO A 139 -18.20 -16.12 17.31
CA PRO A 139 -18.03 -15.44 16.02
C PRO A 139 -17.84 -16.36 14.78
N GLN A 140 -18.26 -17.63 14.80
CA GLN A 140 -17.96 -18.53 13.67
C GLN A 140 -19.02 -18.59 12.55
N ASN A 141 -20.21 -18.00 12.74
CA ASN A 141 -21.32 -18.20 11.80
C ASN A 141 -21.58 -17.02 10.83
N LEU A 142 -20.93 -15.86 11.01
CA LEU A 142 -21.34 -14.64 10.30
C LEU A 142 -20.74 -14.48 8.90
N PHE A 143 -19.49 -14.94 8.67
CA PHE A 143 -18.88 -14.97 7.32
C PHE A 143 -19.56 -15.95 6.36
N LYS A 144 -20.20 -17.00 6.88
CA LYS A 144 -21.06 -17.87 6.05
C LYS A 144 -22.31 -17.12 5.58
N ASN A 145 -22.87 -16.23 6.40
CA ASN A 145 -24.09 -15.51 6.07
C ASN A 145 -23.89 -14.40 5.02
N ILE A 146 -22.75 -13.69 5.03
CA ILE A 146 -22.45 -12.69 3.98
C ILE A 146 -22.31 -13.38 2.61
N ASN A 147 -21.66 -14.54 2.56
CA ASN A 147 -21.57 -15.36 1.35
C ASN A 147 -22.92 -15.97 0.92
N GLN A 148 -23.82 -16.24 1.87
CA GLN A 148 -25.17 -16.75 1.57
C GLN A 148 -26.14 -15.66 1.09
N LEU A 149 -26.07 -14.45 1.62
CA LEU A 149 -26.88 -13.31 1.19
C LEU A 149 -26.58 -12.93 -0.28
N ASN A 150 -25.33 -13.07 -0.71
CA ASN A 150 -24.89 -12.82 -2.09
C ASN A 150 -25.44 -13.87 -3.09
N LYS A 151 -25.73 -15.10 -2.64
CA LYS A 151 -26.27 -16.16 -3.51
C LYS A 151 -27.72 -15.89 -3.94
N GLN A 152 -28.44 -15.03 -3.24
CA GLN A 152 -29.83 -14.68 -3.53
C GLN A 152 -30.00 -13.59 -4.62
N ILE A 153 -28.93 -12.89 -5.01
CA ILE A 153 -28.98 -11.76 -5.97
C ILE A 153 -28.41 -12.16 -7.35
N SER A 154 -28.25 -13.46 -7.64
CA SER A 154 -27.68 -13.93 -8.92
C SER A 154 -28.66 -13.75 -10.10
N VAL A 155 -28.65 -12.58 -10.73
CA VAL A 155 -29.22 -12.36 -12.06
C VAL A 155 -28.38 -13.08 -13.12
N LYS A 156 -29.05 -13.87 -13.95
CA LYS A 156 -28.49 -14.78 -14.97
C LYS A 156 -27.86 -13.97 -16.14
N PRO A 157 -26.56 -14.09 -16.47
CA PRO A 157 -25.96 -13.34 -17.56
C PRO A 157 -26.17 -14.02 -18.93
N THR A 158 -26.70 -13.26 -19.89
CA THR A 158 -26.90 -13.65 -21.29
C THR A 158 -25.58 -13.57 -22.07
N LYS A 159 -25.10 -14.72 -22.57
CA LYS A 159 -23.91 -14.82 -23.44
C LYS A 159 -24.14 -14.13 -24.79
N ARG A 160 -23.21 -13.27 -25.22
CA ARG A 160 -22.96 -12.99 -26.64
C ARG A 160 -21.49 -13.28 -26.97
N PRO A 161 -21.19 -13.93 -28.10
CA PRO A 161 -19.81 -14.21 -28.51
C PRO A 161 -19.20 -12.98 -29.19
N VAL A 162 -18.03 -12.55 -28.71
CA VAL A 162 -17.23 -11.47 -29.32
C VAL A 162 -16.09 -12.09 -30.12
N LYS A 163 -15.99 -11.74 -31.41
CA LYS A 163 -14.85 -12.08 -32.28
C LYS A 163 -13.68 -11.17 -31.94
N ILE A 164 -12.53 -11.76 -31.63
CA ILE A 164 -11.29 -11.05 -31.31
C ILE A 164 -10.48 -10.83 -32.60
N ASN A 165 -10.17 -9.56 -32.90
CA ASN A 165 -9.30 -9.17 -34.01
C ASN A 165 -7.81 -9.31 -33.63
N LYS A 166 -7.00 -9.83 -34.56
CA LYS A 166 -5.60 -10.22 -34.35
C LYS A 166 -4.63 -9.05 -34.22
N ASP A 167 -5.05 -7.83 -34.56
CA ASP A 167 -4.21 -6.62 -34.52
C ASP A 167 -3.99 -6.09 -33.08
N LEU A 168 -4.77 -6.55 -32.10
CA LEU A 168 -4.60 -6.20 -30.68
C LEU A 168 -3.46 -6.99 -30.00
N LEU A 169 -2.98 -8.07 -30.63
CA LEU A 169 -1.98 -8.98 -30.03
C LEU A 169 -0.56 -8.37 -29.98
N LEU A 170 -0.25 -7.37 -30.83
CA LEU A 170 1.10 -6.81 -30.96
C LEU A 170 1.40 -5.65 -29.99
N ILE A 171 0.38 -5.01 -29.41
CA ILE A 171 0.57 -3.86 -28.49
C ILE A 171 0.81 -4.34 -27.04
N LEU A 172 0.34 -5.54 -26.66
CA LEU A 172 0.52 -6.08 -25.30
C LEU A 172 1.96 -6.52 -24.96
N GLY A 173 2.86 -6.63 -25.94
CA GLY A 173 4.24 -7.06 -25.70
C GLY A 173 5.15 -6.01 -25.02
N GLY A 174 4.80 -4.73 -25.08
CA GLY A 174 5.71 -3.65 -24.64
C GLY A 174 5.59 -3.23 -23.17
N ILE A 175 4.39 -3.33 -22.57
CA ILE A 175 4.13 -2.72 -21.25
C ILE A 175 4.23 -3.74 -20.11
N GLY A 176 3.96 -5.03 -20.37
CA GLY A 176 4.07 -6.10 -19.38
C GLY A 176 5.52 -6.37 -18.90
N GLY A 177 6.51 -6.11 -19.76
CA GLY A 177 7.92 -6.30 -19.42
C GLY A 177 8.45 -5.30 -18.38
N SER A 178 8.02 -4.03 -18.45
CA SER A 178 8.53 -2.99 -17.54
C SER A 178 8.08 -3.20 -16.09
N LEU A 179 6.88 -3.73 -15.86
CA LEU A 179 6.37 -3.95 -14.50
C LEU A 179 7.00 -5.16 -13.80
N LEU A 180 7.33 -6.23 -14.54
CA LEU A 180 8.08 -7.37 -13.98
C LEU A 180 9.50 -6.98 -13.58
N VAL A 181 10.15 -6.10 -14.35
CA VAL A 181 11.49 -5.57 -14.00
C VAL A 181 11.44 -4.73 -12.72
N ILE A 182 10.39 -3.92 -12.52
CA ILE A 182 10.22 -3.12 -11.30
C ILE A 182 9.98 -4.00 -10.07
N ILE A 183 9.15 -5.05 -10.18
CA ILE A 183 8.91 -5.99 -9.08
C ILE A 183 10.20 -6.77 -8.73
N ALA A 184 10.97 -7.22 -9.73
CA ALA A 184 12.26 -7.84 -9.50
C ALA A 184 13.26 -6.88 -8.84
N PHE A 185 13.24 -5.60 -9.19
CA PHE A 185 14.06 -4.57 -8.54
C PHE A 185 13.69 -4.35 -7.08
N ILE A 186 12.39 -4.35 -6.75
CA ILE A 186 11.92 -4.22 -5.37
C ILE A 186 12.34 -5.44 -4.53
N ILE A 187 12.19 -6.65 -5.06
CA ILE A 187 12.63 -7.88 -4.38
C ILE A 187 14.16 -7.90 -4.20
N GLY A 188 14.92 -7.48 -5.22
CA GLY A 188 16.38 -7.35 -5.14
C GLY A 188 16.84 -6.33 -4.10
N TYR A 189 16.19 -5.17 -4.04
CA TYR A 189 16.51 -4.12 -3.08
C TYR A 189 16.21 -4.53 -1.62
N ILE A 190 15.12 -5.28 -1.39
CA ILE A 190 14.78 -5.82 -0.07
C ILE A 190 15.81 -6.88 0.37
N ASN A 191 16.33 -7.70 -0.56
CA ASN A 191 17.37 -8.68 -0.24
C ASN A 191 18.75 -8.03 0.03
N ILE A 192 19.11 -6.97 -0.68
CA ILE A 192 20.37 -6.23 -0.45
C ILE A 192 20.33 -5.43 0.86
N SER A 193 19.19 -4.89 1.26
CA SER A 193 19.06 -4.17 2.54
C SER A 193 19.03 -5.09 3.76
N LYS A 194 18.66 -6.36 3.61
CA LYS A 194 18.68 -7.37 4.68
C LYS A 194 19.96 -8.22 4.71
N GLY A 195 20.68 -8.32 3.60
CA GLY A 195 21.97 -8.99 3.51
C GLY A 195 23.11 -7.98 3.60
N GLY A 196 23.66 -7.78 4.80
CA GLY A 196 24.94 -7.09 4.96
C GLY A 196 26.01 -7.84 4.15
N ILE A 197 26.38 -7.29 2.98
CA ILE A 197 27.45 -7.85 2.17
C ILE A 197 28.77 -7.48 2.84
N ALA A 198 29.43 -8.49 3.40
CA ALA A 198 30.82 -8.42 3.79
C ALA A 198 31.65 -7.94 2.59
N ALA A 199 32.38 -6.84 2.77
CA ALA A 199 33.34 -6.34 1.81
C ALA A 199 34.44 -7.38 1.58
N PHE A 200 34.30 -8.17 0.52
CA PHE A 200 35.42 -8.92 -0.06
C PHE A 200 36.07 -8.03 -1.11
N GLY A 201 37.24 -7.52 -0.76
CA GLY A 201 38.14 -6.86 -1.68
C GLY A 201 38.67 -7.84 -2.73
N LEU A 202 38.94 -7.29 -3.91
CA LEU A 202 40.01 -7.68 -4.83
C LEU A 202 39.87 -6.81 -6.09
N PHE A 203 40.48 -5.62 -6.07
CA PHE A 203 40.92 -4.98 -7.30
C PHE A 203 42.43 -5.01 -7.31
N THR A 204 42.95 -5.84 -8.21
CA THR A 204 44.34 -5.95 -8.58
C THR A 204 44.79 -4.69 -9.35
N SER A 205 46.01 -4.30 -9.02
CA SER A 205 46.84 -3.21 -9.50
C SER A 205 46.96 -3.11 -11.02
N ALA A 206 47.08 -1.87 -11.54
CA ALA A 206 48.33 -1.30 -12.01
C ALA A 206 48.08 -0.06 -12.89
N THR A 207 48.73 1.06 -12.58
CA THR A 207 49.77 1.68 -13.42
C THR A 207 50.11 3.06 -12.86
N SER A 208 51.40 3.24 -12.56
CA SER A 208 52.10 4.48 -12.18
C SER A 208 51.88 5.58 -13.26
N THR A 209 52.07 6.87 -13.03
CA THR A 209 53.32 7.51 -12.63
C THR A 209 53.08 9.03 -12.49
N ASN A 210 53.87 9.67 -11.63
CA ASN A 210 54.22 11.10 -11.61
C ASN A 210 53.16 12.12 -11.15
N THR A 211 53.36 12.72 -9.99
CA THR A 211 54.07 14.01 -9.89
C THR A 211 54.25 14.39 -8.42
N SER A 212 55.47 14.78 -8.10
CA SER A 212 56.00 15.11 -6.80
C SER A 212 55.89 16.60 -6.46
N ILE A 213 55.94 16.88 -5.14
CA ILE A 213 56.45 18.10 -4.45
C ILE A 213 55.39 19.01 -3.78
N PRO A 214 55.68 19.54 -2.57
CA PRO A 214 54.71 19.73 -1.51
C PRO A 214 54.38 21.19 -1.20
N THR A 215 53.30 21.31 -0.42
CA THR A 215 52.80 22.47 0.33
C THR A 215 53.84 23.15 1.22
N GLN A 216 53.90 24.49 1.13
CA GLN A 216 54.01 25.41 2.27
C GLN A 216 53.83 26.86 1.75
N VAL A 217 52.87 27.61 2.29
CA VAL A 217 53.06 28.97 2.83
C VAL A 217 51.89 29.26 3.79
N VAL A 218 52.24 30.01 4.83
CA VAL A 218 51.62 30.28 6.11
C VAL A 218 50.99 31.70 6.14
N LEU A 219 50.15 31.95 7.17
CA LEU A 219 49.81 33.24 7.83
C LEU A 219 48.51 33.99 7.36
N PRO A 220 47.95 34.91 8.18
CA PRO A 220 46.57 34.88 8.67
C PRO A 220 45.92 36.31 8.56
N SER A 221 45.00 36.63 9.47
CA SER A 221 44.41 37.97 9.73
C SER A 221 43.20 38.28 8.83
N ALA A 222 42.14 38.96 9.26
CA ALA A 222 41.88 39.72 10.46
C ALA A 222 40.35 39.83 10.71
N THR A 223 40.05 40.16 11.96
CA THR A 223 38.78 40.60 12.58
C THR A 223 38.14 41.84 11.94
N THR A 224 36.79 41.94 11.94
CA THR A 224 35.98 43.14 12.28
C THR A 224 34.50 42.71 12.42
N PHE A 225 33.87 42.67 13.60
CA PHE A 225 33.24 43.75 14.40
C PHE A 225 31.95 44.39 13.82
N SER A 226 30.85 44.23 14.58
CA SER A 226 29.64 45.06 14.80
C SER A 226 28.77 45.48 13.61
N THR A 227 27.43 45.50 13.71
CA THR A 227 26.70 46.48 14.54
C THR A 227 25.21 46.11 14.68
N ASP A 228 24.73 46.11 15.93
CA ASP A 228 23.31 46.18 16.32
C ASP A 228 22.65 47.48 15.85
N THR A 229 21.40 47.43 15.38
CA THR A 229 20.43 48.51 15.65
C THR A 229 19.00 47.96 15.61
N PRO A 230 18.22 48.08 16.69
CA PRO A 230 16.78 47.83 16.71
C PRO A 230 16.01 49.08 16.25
N SER A 231 14.91 48.88 15.53
CA SER A 231 13.97 49.95 15.18
C SER A 231 12.67 49.78 15.98
N PRO A 232 12.27 50.76 16.81
CA PRO A 232 10.94 50.81 17.41
C PRO A 232 10.03 51.71 16.57
N THR A 233 8.79 51.29 16.31
CA THR A 233 7.70 52.24 16.00
C THR A 233 6.40 51.85 16.69
N VAL A 234 5.83 52.89 17.26
CA VAL A 234 4.76 53.01 18.24
C VAL A 234 3.37 53.10 17.56
N THR A 235 2.39 52.49 18.24
CA THR A 235 0.96 52.86 18.47
C THR A 235 0.21 53.76 17.48
N LEU A 236 -1.04 53.36 17.16
CA LEU A 236 -2.23 54.24 17.28
C LEU A 236 -3.53 53.43 17.35
N LEU A 237 -4.25 53.61 18.46
CA LEU A 237 -5.61 53.17 18.73
C LEU A 237 -6.50 54.43 18.83
N ALA A 238 -7.60 54.47 18.07
CA ALA A 238 -8.84 55.25 18.22
C ALA A 238 -9.60 55.09 16.89
N THR A 239 -10.89 54.85 16.78
CA THR A 239 -12.05 55.23 17.61
C THR A 239 -13.17 54.21 17.38
#